data_AF-A0A930SU91-F1
#
_entry.id   AF-A0A930SU91-F1
#
_cell.length_a   1.000
_cell.length_b   1.000
_cell.length_c   1.000
_cell.angle_alpha   90.00
_cell.angle_beta   90.00
_cell.angle_gamma   90.00
#
_symmetry.space_group_name_H-M   'P 1'
#
loop_
_entity.id
_entity.type
_entity.pdbx_description
1 polymer ?
#
loop_
_entity_poly.entity_id
_entity_poly.type
_entity_poly.pdbx_seq_one_letter_code
_entity_poly.pdbx_strand_id
1 'polypeptide(L)'
;MSNGEMIPLESWDAEAFHFGLEAEYLLVDRETLKPLWYRDLSFAVLNQALESIDISDMPSLGGMELEPPHRKAMPYVVEGYHLANAAGEKTDLLPKGLEIRTPVCSSLADCLACFKTLHSRMQEAIAPLGYLAVALSYHPIETEFYADRGWRRHDFWQWALQAMLTFGPDINVSLPQKLGEKLDLADLELKVNYYAPAMAAFSLASPFYAGDIWQVRGRLCKSFRTHRRSTYAPAIETHPHEKLRLEFKPFEMSASLQDFENYFLLFLTLLLDPELTGRASNQMRIYDLGAVARWGFYAEEIAPRAEALLASARKVLPEWGFDPAPLSSFEKRAYFRKTPADVLLDAYADADRQLAPVLRQLAELR
;
A
#
# COMPACT_ATOMS: atom_id res chain seq x y z
N MET A 1 18.76 8.18 -7.83
CA MET A 1 17.46 8.84 -7.90
C MET A 1 17.45 9.57 -9.22
N SER A 2 16.60 9.14 -10.16
CA SER A 2 16.37 9.96 -11.36
C SER A 2 15.67 11.23 -10.89
N ASN A 3 16.10 12.39 -11.36
CA ASN A 3 15.32 13.61 -11.24
C ASN A 3 14.18 13.49 -12.26
N GLY A 4 13.14 12.70 -11.99
CA GLY A 4 11.95 12.77 -12.82
C GLY A 4 11.39 14.18 -12.73
N GLU A 5 10.82 14.65 -13.83
CA GLU A 5 10.24 15.98 -13.88
C GLU A 5 8.87 15.92 -13.18
N MET A 6 8.78 16.52 -11.99
CA MET A 6 7.52 16.60 -11.25
C MET A 6 6.56 17.52 -12.00
N ILE A 7 5.34 17.05 -12.23
CA ILE A 7 4.30 17.85 -12.87
C ILE A 7 3.89 18.99 -11.91
N PRO A 8 3.89 20.27 -12.34
CA PRO A 8 3.48 21.37 -11.48
C PRO A 8 2.05 21.20 -10.95
N LEU A 9 1.83 21.49 -9.66
CA LEU A 9 0.50 21.60 -9.07
C LEU A 9 -0.15 22.92 -9.51
N GLU A 10 -1.27 22.85 -10.23
CA GLU A 10 -1.99 24.04 -10.73
C GLU A 10 -2.68 24.83 -9.61
N SER A 11 -3.10 24.16 -8.54
CA SER A 11 -3.71 24.76 -7.36
C SER A 11 -3.32 24.00 -6.10
N TRP A 12 -2.81 24.73 -5.09
CA TRP A 12 -2.46 24.19 -3.77
C TRP A 12 -2.97 25.13 -2.69
N ASP A 13 -3.77 24.60 -1.75
CA ASP A 13 -4.22 25.35 -0.58
C ASP A 13 -3.30 25.06 0.62
N ALA A 14 -2.44 26.01 0.98
CA ALA A 14 -1.52 25.83 2.09
C ALA A 14 -2.22 25.65 3.46
N GLU A 15 -3.50 25.97 3.59
CA GLU A 15 -4.25 25.85 4.83
C GLU A 15 -5.09 24.56 4.91
N ALA A 16 -5.09 23.72 3.86
CA ALA A 16 -5.89 22.50 3.78
C ALA A 16 -5.05 21.21 3.84
N PHE A 17 -5.72 20.11 4.21
CA PHE A 17 -5.18 18.77 4.05
C PHE A 17 -5.22 18.34 2.58
N HIS A 18 -4.22 17.58 2.16
CA HIS A 18 -4.21 16.95 0.83
C HIS A 18 -3.94 15.46 0.96
N PHE A 19 -4.53 14.69 0.05
CA PHE A 19 -4.57 13.23 0.11
C PHE A 19 -4.09 12.61 -1.19
N GLY A 20 -3.37 11.50 -1.09
CA GLY A 20 -3.02 10.65 -2.22
C GLY A 20 -3.04 9.18 -1.81
N LEU A 21 -3.39 8.31 -2.74
CA LEU A 21 -3.37 6.87 -2.57
C LEU A 21 -2.57 6.26 -3.71
N GLU A 22 -1.56 5.49 -3.34
CA GLU A 22 -0.88 4.58 -4.26
C GLU A 22 -1.33 3.16 -3.91
N ALA A 23 -1.58 2.32 -4.91
CA ALA A 23 -2.10 0.97 -4.70
C ALA A 23 -1.57 0.01 -5.78
N GLU A 24 -0.78 -0.96 -5.32
CA GLU A 24 -0.16 -1.96 -6.18
C GLU A 24 -1.04 -3.22 -6.29
N TYR A 25 -1.16 -3.77 -7.49
CA TYR A 25 -1.99 -4.94 -7.79
C TYR A 25 -1.17 -6.06 -8.42
N LEU A 26 -1.40 -7.28 -7.91
CA LEU A 26 -1.02 -8.51 -8.59
C LEU A 26 -1.94 -8.71 -9.80
N LEU A 27 -1.37 -9.13 -10.93
CA LEU A 27 -2.16 -9.60 -12.07
C LEU A 27 -2.35 -11.10 -12.01
N VAL A 28 -3.54 -11.56 -12.41
CA VAL A 28 -3.85 -12.98 -12.62
C VAL A 28 -4.39 -13.18 -14.03
N ASP A 29 -4.21 -14.38 -14.57
CA ASP A 29 -4.92 -14.81 -15.77
C ASP A 29 -6.43 -14.81 -15.51
N ARG A 30 -7.22 -14.20 -16.39
CA ARG A 30 -8.64 -13.95 -16.16
C ARG A 30 -9.49 -15.23 -16.13
N GLU A 31 -9.09 -16.25 -16.88
CA GLU A 31 -9.86 -17.50 -16.99
C GLU A 31 -9.50 -18.46 -15.86
N THR A 32 -8.20 -18.69 -15.68
CA THR A 32 -7.65 -19.69 -14.75
C THR A 32 -7.37 -19.13 -13.36
N LEU A 33 -7.29 -17.79 -13.23
CA LEU A 33 -6.85 -17.08 -12.02
C LEU A 33 -5.46 -17.50 -11.54
N LYS A 34 -4.61 -17.98 -12.46
CA LYS A 34 -3.20 -18.21 -12.21
C LYS A 34 -2.53 -16.86 -11.90
N PRO A 35 -1.86 -16.70 -10.75
CA PRO A 35 -0.98 -15.56 -10.49
C PRO A 35 0.07 -15.40 -11.59
N LEU A 36 0.18 -14.19 -12.13
CA LEU A 36 1.14 -13.83 -13.17
C LEU A 36 2.32 -13.10 -12.56
N TRP A 37 3.49 -13.25 -13.20
CA TRP A 37 4.69 -12.56 -12.78
C TRP A 37 5.52 -12.07 -13.97
N TYR A 38 6.72 -11.55 -13.74
CA TYR A 38 7.51 -10.90 -14.80
C TYR A 38 7.82 -11.78 -16.01
N ARG A 39 7.71 -13.10 -15.88
CA ARG A 39 7.90 -14.07 -16.97
C ARG A 39 6.67 -14.20 -17.85
N ASP A 40 5.50 -13.88 -17.32
CA ASP A 40 4.21 -13.96 -18.02
C ASP A 40 3.76 -12.58 -18.54
N LEU A 41 4.41 -11.49 -18.11
CA LEU A 41 4.01 -10.11 -18.37
C LEU A 41 5.00 -9.38 -19.26
N SER A 42 4.49 -8.43 -20.06
CA SER A 42 5.30 -7.55 -20.90
C SER A 42 5.05 -6.09 -20.54
N PHE A 43 6.13 -5.35 -20.24
CA PHE A 43 6.04 -3.91 -20.00
C PHE A 43 5.35 -3.17 -21.14
N ALA A 44 5.79 -3.39 -22.38
CA ALA A 44 5.26 -2.69 -23.54
C ALA A 44 3.75 -2.91 -23.71
N VAL A 45 3.28 -4.15 -23.52
CA VAL A 45 1.85 -4.49 -23.64
C VAL A 45 1.04 -3.85 -22.52
N LEU A 46 1.49 -3.96 -21.27
CA LEU A 46 0.80 -3.37 -20.12
C LEU A 46 0.78 -1.84 -20.20
N ASN A 47 1.92 -1.22 -20.51
CA ASN A 47 2.03 0.22 -20.63
C ASN A 47 1.14 0.76 -21.75
N GLN A 48 1.08 0.08 -22.91
CA GLN A 48 0.17 0.47 -23.99
C GLN A 48 -1.30 0.42 -23.56
N ALA A 49 -1.70 -0.61 -22.81
CA ALA A 49 -3.06 -0.69 -22.28
C ALA A 49 -3.36 0.45 -21.30
N LEU A 50 -2.43 0.77 -20.40
CA LEU A 50 -2.58 1.90 -19.47
C LEU A 50 -2.64 3.25 -20.20
N GLU A 51 -1.78 3.48 -21.19
CA GLU A 51 -1.75 4.72 -21.97
C GLU A 51 -3.05 4.94 -22.77
N SER A 52 -3.80 3.87 -23.06
CA SER A 52 -5.09 3.93 -23.76
C SER A 52 -6.26 4.37 -22.88
N ILE A 53 -6.08 4.40 -21.56
CA ILE A 53 -7.11 4.85 -20.63
C ILE A 53 -7.30 6.36 -20.81
N ASP A 54 -8.54 6.77 -21.08
CA ASP A 54 -8.91 8.17 -21.06
C ASP A 54 -8.89 8.69 -19.61
N ILE A 55 -8.18 9.79 -19.41
CA ILE A 55 -8.00 10.48 -18.13
C ILE A 55 -8.30 11.97 -18.25
N SER A 56 -8.91 12.41 -19.36
CA SER A 56 -9.18 13.83 -19.64
C SER A 56 -10.18 14.45 -18.67
N ASP A 57 -11.00 13.64 -17.99
CA ASP A 57 -11.94 14.03 -16.96
C ASP A 57 -11.41 13.84 -15.53
N MET A 58 -10.14 13.43 -15.37
CA MET A 58 -9.50 13.30 -14.07
C MET A 58 -8.95 14.64 -13.57
N PRO A 59 -8.76 14.81 -12.24
CA PRO A 59 -8.03 15.94 -11.69
C PRO A 59 -6.63 16.08 -12.31
N SER A 60 -6.08 17.30 -12.24
CA SER A 60 -4.73 17.59 -12.71
C SER A 60 -3.70 16.63 -12.10
N LEU A 61 -2.80 16.09 -12.92
CA LEU A 61 -1.74 15.16 -12.49
C LEU A 61 -0.60 15.86 -11.74
N GLY A 62 -0.79 17.12 -11.32
CA GLY A 62 0.19 17.86 -10.54
C GLY A 62 0.67 17.08 -9.32
N GLY A 63 1.97 17.14 -9.06
CA GLY A 63 2.65 16.38 -8.01
C GLY A 63 3.08 14.97 -8.42
N MET A 64 2.64 14.45 -9.57
CA MET A 64 3.14 13.15 -10.07
C MET A 64 4.53 13.29 -10.71
N GLU A 65 5.35 12.27 -10.53
CA GLU A 65 6.64 12.12 -11.20
C GLU A 65 6.51 11.18 -12.41
N LEU A 66 6.98 11.62 -13.57
CA LEU A 66 7.14 10.73 -14.73
C LEU A 66 8.46 9.96 -14.60
N GLU A 67 8.37 8.68 -14.27
CA GLU A 67 9.53 7.80 -14.15
C GLU A 67 9.78 6.93 -15.40
N PRO A 68 10.95 7.07 -16.05
CA PRO A 68 11.35 6.16 -17.12
C PRO A 68 11.35 4.70 -16.65
N PRO A 69 10.92 3.72 -17.49
CA PRO A 69 10.73 3.83 -18.93
C PRO A 69 9.37 4.38 -19.39
N HIS A 70 8.46 4.75 -18.48
CA HIS A 70 7.20 5.39 -18.84
C HIS A 70 7.47 6.75 -19.51
N ARG A 71 6.66 7.08 -20.53
CA ARG A 71 6.84 8.29 -21.34
C ARG A 71 5.63 9.22 -21.34
N LYS A 72 4.50 8.74 -20.83
CA LYS A 72 3.26 9.49 -20.69
C LYS A 72 2.95 9.65 -19.21
N ALA A 73 2.72 10.89 -18.79
CA ALA A 73 2.17 11.18 -17.47
C ALA A 73 0.74 10.63 -17.38
N MET A 74 0.49 9.77 -16.40
CA MET A 74 -0.81 9.15 -16.14
C MET A 74 -0.85 8.63 -14.69
N PRO A 75 -2.05 8.46 -14.11
CA PRO A 75 -2.23 7.96 -12.74
C PRO A 75 -2.00 6.44 -12.60
N TYR A 76 -1.23 5.86 -13.53
CA TYR A 76 -1.00 4.43 -13.64
C TYR A 76 0.47 4.16 -13.92
N VAL A 77 0.99 3.08 -13.33
CA VAL A 77 2.38 2.66 -13.52
C VAL A 77 2.40 1.14 -13.74
N VAL A 78 3.18 0.69 -14.72
CA VAL A 78 3.61 -0.71 -14.74
C VAL A 78 4.71 -0.84 -13.70
N GLU A 79 4.41 -1.58 -12.65
CA GLU A 79 5.24 -1.60 -11.46
C GLU A 79 6.20 -2.81 -11.50
N GLY A 80 7.45 -2.64 -11.05
CA GLY A 80 8.45 -3.72 -11.08
C GLY A 80 9.93 -3.31 -11.12
N TYR A 81 10.79 -4.23 -11.56
CA TYR A 81 12.23 -4.07 -11.49
C TYR A 81 12.80 -3.40 -12.75
N HIS A 82 13.22 -2.15 -12.63
CA HIS A 82 13.78 -1.39 -13.75
C HIS A 82 15.08 -2.01 -14.27
N LEU A 83 15.15 -2.15 -15.59
CA LEU A 83 16.32 -2.55 -16.35
C LEU A 83 16.97 -1.30 -16.95
N ALA A 84 18.29 -1.24 -16.88
CA ALA A 84 19.06 -0.13 -17.41
C ALA A 84 20.04 -0.59 -18.48
N ASN A 85 20.27 0.28 -19.47
CA ASN A 85 21.31 0.06 -20.46
C ASN A 85 22.72 0.28 -19.86
N ALA A 86 23.76 0.10 -20.68
CA ALA A 86 25.16 0.28 -20.25
C ALA A 86 25.48 1.72 -19.78
N ALA A 87 24.69 2.72 -20.20
CA ALA A 87 24.81 4.11 -19.75
C ALA A 87 24.06 4.39 -18.44
N GLY A 88 23.31 3.41 -17.91
CA GLY A 88 22.51 3.54 -16.69
C GLY A 88 21.11 4.11 -16.91
N GLU A 89 20.69 4.33 -18.16
CA GLU A 89 19.36 4.82 -18.50
C GLU A 89 18.34 3.69 -18.33
N LYS A 90 17.24 3.96 -17.61
CA LYS A 90 16.14 3.00 -17.42
C LYS A 90 15.38 2.84 -18.75
N THR A 91 15.61 1.74 -19.47
CA THR A 91 15.05 1.52 -20.82
C THR A 91 13.87 0.57 -20.83
N ASP A 92 13.71 -0.26 -19.79
CA ASP A 92 12.66 -1.27 -19.69
C ASP A 92 12.42 -1.63 -18.22
N LEU A 93 11.42 -2.47 -17.92
CA LEU A 93 11.25 -3.08 -16.59
C LEU A 93 10.73 -4.51 -16.66
N LEU A 94 11.06 -5.30 -15.63
CA LEU A 94 10.45 -6.60 -15.38
C LEU A 94 9.17 -6.41 -14.53
N PRO A 95 7.96 -6.60 -15.10
CA PRO A 95 6.73 -6.25 -14.40
C PRO A 95 6.43 -7.21 -13.24
N LYS A 96 6.09 -6.68 -12.06
CA LYS A 96 5.44 -7.46 -10.99
C LYS A 96 3.92 -7.35 -11.01
N GLY A 97 3.41 -6.28 -11.60
CA GLY A 97 1.98 -5.95 -11.62
C GLY A 97 1.76 -4.53 -12.08
N LEU A 98 0.66 -3.92 -11.61
CA LEU A 98 0.29 -2.55 -11.92
C LEU A 98 0.15 -1.75 -10.64
N GLU A 99 0.25 -0.45 -10.75
CA GLU A 99 -0.02 0.48 -9.66
C GLU A 99 -0.95 1.60 -10.13
N ILE A 100 -1.88 1.96 -9.26
CA ILE A 100 -2.68 3.18 -9.39
C ILE A 100 -2.06 4.22 -8.45
N ARG A 101 -1.81 5.42 -8.94
CA ARG A 101 -1.43 6.58 -8.14
C ARG A 101 -2.49 7.65 -8.34
N THR A 102 -3.26 7.98 -7.30
CA THR A 102 -4.24 9.06 -7.44
C THR A 102 -3.50 10.40 -7.61
N PRO A 103 -4.07 11.36 -8.36
CA PRO A 103 -3.69 12.76 -8.23
C PRO A 103 -3.78 13.25 -6.78
N VAL A 104 -3.11 14.36 -6.49
CA VAL A 104 -3.24 15.04 -5.20
C VAL A 104 -4.66 15.57 -5.07
N CYS A 105 -5.41 15.06 -4.11
CA CYS A 105 -6.81 15.40 -3.87
C CYS A 105 -6.96 16.33 -2.66
N SER A 106 -7.89 17.28 -2.76
CA SER A 106 -8.19 18.24 -1.68
C SER A 106 -9.07 17.68 -0.56
N SER A 107 -9.64 16.49 -0.75
CA SER A 107 -10.42 15.79 0.26
C SER A 107 -10.22 14.29 0.20
N LEU A 108 -10.45 13.61 1.34
CA LEU A 108 -10.41 12.16 1.43
C LEU A 108 -11.50 11.51 0.55
N ALA A 109 -12.69 12.10 0.53
CA ALA A 109 -13.80 11.60 -0.28
C ALA A 109 -13.47 11.65 -1.79
N ASP A 110 -12.87 12.75 -2.26
CA ASP A 110 -12.46 12.89 -3.67
C ASP A 110 -11.34 11.91 -4.02
N CYS A 111 -10.38 11.70 -3.11
CA CYS A 111 -9.30 10.72 -3.27
C CYS A 111 -9.87 9.31 -3.49
N LEU A 112 -10.80 8.87 -2.63
CA LEU A 112 -11.41 7.54 -2.73
C LEU A 112 -12.31 7.40 -3.96
N ALA A 113 -13.06 8.46 -4.33
CA ALA A 113 -13.88 8.46 -5.54
C ALA A 113 -13.03 8.41 -6.82
N CYS A 114 -11.93 9.17 -6.85
CA CYS A 114 -10.94 9.13 -7.93
C CYS A 114 -10.34 7.73 -8.05
N PHE A 115 -9.84 7.18 -6.93
CA PHE A 115 -9.28 5.83 -6.88
C PHE A 115 -10.25 4.77 -7.40
N LYS A 116 -11.52 4.81 -6.99
CA LYS A 116 -12.55 3.88 -7.48
C LYS A 116 -12.70 3.95 -9.01
N THR A 117 -12.77 5.15 -9.56
CA THR A 117 -12.89 5.35 -11.01
C THR A 117 -11.64 4.85 -11.74
N LEU A 118 -10.45 5.19 -11.23
CA LEU A 118 -9.18 4.74 -11.79
C LEU A 118 -9.06 3.22 -11.79
N HIS A 119 -9.49 2.56 -10.71
CA HIS A 119 -9.50 1.10 -10.60
C HIS A 119 -10.42 0.44 -11.63
N SER A 120 -11.65 0.95 -11.80
CA SER A 120 -12.59 0.43 -12.81
C SER A 120 -11.98 0.51 -14.21
N ARG A 121 -11.44 1.68 -14.57
CA ARG A 121 -10.81 1.91 -15.89
C ARG A 121 -9.59 1.04 -16.12
N MET A 122 -8.77 0.84 -15.09
CA MET A 122 -7.62 -0.08 -15.17
C MET A 122 -8.08 -1.51 -15.44
N GLN A 123 -9.08 -2.01 -14.69
CA GLN A 123 -9.63 -3.36 -14.90
C GLN A 123 -10.21 -3.53 -16.31
N GLU A 124 -10.92 -2.50 -16.82
CA GLU A 124 -11.46 -2.48 -18.18
C GLU A 124 -10.34 -2.50 -19.25
N ALA A 125 -9.26 -1.76 -19.05
CA ALA A 125 -8.16 -1.67 -20.02
C ALA A 125 -7.35 -2.97 -20.13
N ILE A 126 -7.18 -3.71 -19.04
CA ILE A 126 -6.41 -4.97 -19.03
C ILE A 126 -7.27 -6.19 -19.36
N ALA A 127 -8.59 -6.07 -19.30
CA ALA A 127 -9.53 -7.14 -19.60
C ALA A 127 -9.31 -7.79 -20.98
N PRO A 128 -9.14 -7.03 -22.09
CA PRO A 128 -8.88 -7.60 -23.42
C PRO A 128 -7.55 -8.35 -23.52
N LEU A 129 -6.61 -8.11 -22.61
CA LEU A 129 -5.34 -8.85 -22.53
C LEU A 129 -5.49 -10.20 -21.85
N GLY A 130 -6.69 -10.55 -21.38
CA GLY A 130 -6.94 -11.77 -20.61
C GLY A 130 -6.47 -11.67 -19.15
N TYR A 131 -6.33 -10.45 -18.62
CA TYR A 131 -5.86 -10.23 -17.24
C TYR A 131 -6.96 -9.73 -16.31
N LEU A 132 -6.69 -9.88 -15.01
CA LEU A 132 -7.47 -9.35 -13.91
C LEU A 132 -6.53 -8.88 -12.80
N ALA A 133 -6.73 -7.67 -12.28
CA ALA A 133 -5.99 -7.16 -11.13
C ALA A 133 -6.63 -7.64 -9.83
N VAL A 134 -5.84 -8.08 -8.84
CA VAL A 134 -6.32 -8.57 -7.54
C VAL A 134 -5.58 -7.91 -6.38
N ALA A 135 -6.33 -7.55 -5.33
CA ALA A 135 -5.81 -6.89 -4.13
C ALA A 135 -5.22 -7.90 -3.13
N LEU A 136 -4.09 -8.52 -3.48
CA LEU A 136 -3.34 -9.44 -2.62
C LEU A 136 -1.96 -8.88 -2.31
N SER A 137 -1.54 -8.90 -1.05
CA SER A 137 -0.35 -8.16 -0.63
C SER A 137 1.00 -8.87 -0.87
N TYR A 138 0.99 -10.16 -1.18
CA TYR A 138 2.20 -10.93 -1.47
C TYR A 138 1.94 -11.92 -2.60
N HIS A 139 2.92 -12.15 -3.47
CA HIS A 139 2.79 -13.13 -4.53
C HIS A 139 2.63 -14.54 -3.93
N PRO A 140 1.50 -15.24 -4.17
CA PRO A 140 1.13 -16.41 -3.35
C PRO A 140 1.96 -17.67 -3.65
N ILE A 141 2.61 -17.73 -4.82
CA ILE A 141 3.38 -18.90 -5.30
C ILE A 141 4.89 -18.64 -5.24
N GLU A 142 5.35 -17.59 -5.93
CA GLU A 142 6.77 -17.21 -5.99
C GLU A 142 7.34 -16.85 -4.62
N THR A 143 8.57 -17.32 -4.36
CA THR A 143 9.20 -17.21 -3.04
C THR A 143 10.36 -16.23 -3.01
N GLU A 144 11.05 -16.06 -4.13
CA GLU A 144 12.27 -15.25 -4.24
C GLU A 144 12.40 -14.65 -5.63
N PHE A 145 12.94 -13.43 -5.71
CA PHE A 145 13.30 -12.77 -6.95
C PHE A 145 14.80 -12.49 -6.99
N TYR A 146 15.40 -12.71 -8.16
CA TYR A 146 16.81 -12.43 -8.40
C TYR A 146 16.95 -11.60 -9.66
N ALA A 147 17.71 -10.52 -9.55
CA ALA A 147 18.14 -9.69 -10.66
C ALA A 147 19.49 -9.06 -10.34
N ASP A 148 20.25 -8.73 -11.38
CA ASP A 148 21.52 -8.04 -11.22
C ASP A 148 21.34 -6.68 -10.57
N ARG A 149 22.25 -6.35 -9.65
CA ARG A 149 22.25 -5.06 -8.94
C ARG A 149 22.29 -3.86 -9.90
N GLY A 150 23.07 -3.98 -10.97
CA GLY A 150 23.37 -2.88 -11.87
C GLY A 150 23.96 -1.68 -11.13
N TRP A 151 23.37 -0.51 -11.35
CA TRP A 151 23.78 0.80 -10.81
C TRP A 151 23.27 1.09 -9.39
N ARG A 152 22.40 0.24 -8.82
CA ARG A 152 21.76 0.50 -7.53
C ARG A 152 22.74 0.38 -6.37
N ARG A 153 22.54 1.21 -5.33
CA ARG A 153 23.14 1.00 -4.00
C ARG A 153 22.66 -0.36 -3.46
N HIS A 154 23.49 -1.03 -2.67
CA HIS A 154 23.23 -2.41 -2.25
C HIS A 154 21.93 -2.59 -1.46
N ASP A 155 21.62 -1.70 -0.53
CA ASP A 155 20.39 -1.68 0.25
C ASP A 155 19.15 -1.42 -0.61
N PHE A 156 19.20 -0.46 -1.55
CA PHE A 156 18.11 -0.23 -2.51
C PHE A 156 17.89 -1.42 -3.43
N TRP A 157 18.97 -2.13 -3.79
CA TRP A 157 18.86 -3.37 -4.55
C TRP A 157 18.19 -4.47 -3.72
N GLN A 158 18.62 -4.69 -2.47
CA GLN A 158 17.98 -5.67 -1.59
C GLN A 158 16.49 -5.37 -1.38
N TRP A 159 16.13 -4.10 -1.20
CA TRP A 159 14.73 -3.69 -1.14
C TRP A 159 13.99 -3.98 -2.45
N ALA A 160 14.56 -3.60 -3.60
CA ALA A 160 13.95 -3.88 -4.90
C ALA A 160 13.72 -5.38 -5.15
N LEU A 161 14.61 -6.25 -4.66
CA LEU A 161 14.40 -7.70 -4.74
C LEU A 161 13.19 -8.16 -3.92
N GLN A 162 12.97 -7.58 -2.74
CA GLN A 162 11.78 -7.87 -1.92
C GLN A 162 10.51 -7.25 -2.51
N ALA A 163 10.60 -6.03 -3.04
CA ALA A 163 9.47 -5.31 -3.62
C ALA A 163 8.81 -6.10 -4.77
N MET A 164 9.60 -6.87 -5.54
CA MET A 164 9.13 -7.71 -6.64
C MET A 164 8.10 -8.80 -6.29
N LEU A 165 7.88 -9.08 -5.01
CA LEU A 165 6.93 -10.08 -4.52
C LEU A 165 5.82 -9.46 -3.68
N THR A 166 5.81 -8.15 -3.52
CA THR A 166 4.94 -7.47 -2.55
C THR A 166 4.06 -6.44 -3.25
N PHE A 167 2.82 -6.34 -2.79
CA PHE A 167 1.84 -5.35 -3.24
C PHE A 167 1.18 -4.69 -2.02
N GLY A 168 1.00 -3.38 -2.03
CA GLY A 168 0.32 -2.71 -0.93
C GLY A 168 0.00 -1.27 -1.27
N PRO A 169 -0.76 -0.62 -0.39
CA PRO A 169 -1.02 0.78 -0.53
C PRO A 169 0.02 1.61 0.21
N ASP A 170 0.33 2.75 -0.39
CA ASP A 170 1.04 3.84 0.29
C ASP A 170 0.04 5.00 0.49
N ILE A 171 -0.15 5.38 1.76
CA ILE A 171 -1.15 6.36 2.19
C ILE A 171 -0.47 7.71 2.35
N ASN A 172 -0.86 8.67 1.51
CA ASN A 172 -0.20 9.96 1.40
C ASN A 172 -1.06 11.08 1.99
N VAL A 173 -0.50 11.80 2.97
CA VAL A 173 -1.13 12.96 3.58
C VAL A 173 -0.16 14.12 3.61
N SER A 174 -0.60 15.27 3.12
CA SER A 174 0.05 16.55 3.42
C SER A 174 -0.82 17.35 4.38
N LEU A 175 -0.18 17.91 5.40
CA LEU A 175 -0.84 18.68 6.45
C LEU A 175 -0.96 20.16 6.04
N PRO A 176 -1.93 20.91 6.60
CA PRO A 176 -1.89 22.37 6.58
C PRO A 176 -0.52 22.89 7.02
N GLN A 177 -0.01 23.91 6.34
CA GLN A 177 1.36 24.42 6.51
C GLN A 177 1.70 24.72 7.98
N LYS A 178 0.76 25.36 8.71
CA LYS A 178 0.93 25.69 10.13
C LYS A 178 1.12 24.47 11.04
N LEU A 179 0.59 23.30 10.65
CA LEU A 179 0.82 22.04 11.36
C LEU A 179 2.13 21.41 10.93
N GLY A 180 2.40 21.39 9.62
CA GLY A 180 3.65 20.87 9.07
C GLY A 180 4.88 21.54 9.67
N GLU A 181 4.85 22.87 9.84
CA GLU A 181 5.95 23.66 10.44
C GLU A 181 6.21 23.34 11.92
N LYS A 182 5.23 22.78 12.64
CA LYS A 182 5.35 22.41 14.05
C LYS A 182 5.72 20.94 14.25
N LEU A 183 5.76 20.16 13.17
CA LEU A 183 5.97 18.73 13.25
C LEU A 183 7.44 18.41 13.52
N ASP A 184 7.70 17.75 14.65
CA ASP A 184 9.00 17.14 14.91
C ASP A 184 9.06 15.80 14.17
N LEU A 185 9.80 15.76 13.05
CA LEU A 185 9.91 14.56 12.22
C LEU A 185 10.61 13.40 12.93
N ALA A 186 11.58 13.69 13.80
CA ALA A 186 12.29 12.64 14.54
C ALA A 186 11.39 12.01 15.61
N ASP A 187 10.62 12.83 16.32
CA ASP A 187 9.61 12.33 17.26
C ASP A 187 8.48 11.57 16.54
N LEU A 188 8.03 12.07 15.38
CA LEU A 188 7.03 11.39 14.55
C LEU A 188 7.52 10.00 14.11
N GLU A 189 8.77 9.85 13.68
CA GLU A 189 9.33 8.54 13.32
C GLU A 189 9.27 7.56 14.50
N LEU A 190 9.63 8.01 15.71
CA LEU A 190 9.55 7.19 16.92
C LEU A 190 8.11 6.82 17.26
N LYS A 191 7.16 7.75 17.08
CA LYS A 191 5.73 7.52 17.28
C LYS A 191 5.17 6.52 16.28
N VAL A 192 5.48 6.69 14.99
CA VAL A 192 5.13 5.77 13.90
C VAL A 192 5.69 4.38 14.20
N ASN A 193 6.94 4.26 14.61
CA ASN A 193 7.55 2.98 14.95
C ASN A 193 6.77 2.23 16.05
N TYR A 194 6.17 2.95 17.00
CA TYR A 194 5.41 2.35 18.09
C TYR A 194 4.01 1.89 17.66
N TYR A 195 3.30 2.70 16.88
CA TYR A 195 1.89 2.48 16.52
C TYR A 195 1.69 1.73 15.20
N ALA A 196 2.65 1.78 14.27
CA ALA A 196 2.57 1.10 12.97
C ALA A 196 2.28 -0.41 13.08
N PRO A 197 2.85 -1.19 14.03
CA PRO A 197 2.48 -2.59 14.19
C PRO A 197 0.99 -2.80 14.50
N ALA A 198 0.41 -1.94 15.35
CA ALA A 198 -1.00 -2.00 15.68
C ALA A 198 -1.90 -1.57 14.51
N MET A 199 -1.49 -0.55 13.74
CA MET A 199 -2.17 -0.15 12.51
C MET A 199 -2.14 -1.27 11.46
N ALA A 200 -0.99 -1.90 11.24
CA ALA A 200 -0.82 -3.00 10.29
C ALA A 200 -1.70 -4.22 10.64
N ALA A 201 -1.96 -4.47 11.94
CA ALA A 201 -2.84 -5.56 12.36
C ALA A 201 -4.24 -5.48 11.74
N PHE A 202 -4.76 -4.28 11.46
CA PHE A 202 -6.06 -4.09 10.81
C PHE A 202 -6.07 -4.49 9.33
N SER A 203 -4.91 -4.54 8.67
CA SER A 203 -4.79 -4.73 7.23
C SER A 203 -4.18 -6.07 6.80
N LEU A 204 -3.57 -6.85 7.70
CA LEU A 204 -2.85 -8.09 7.32
C LEU A 204 -3.69 -8.97 6.40
N ALA A 205 -3.23 -9.20 5.17
CA ALA A 205 -3.99 -9.81 4.07
C ALA A 205 -3.11 -10.68 3.16
N SER A 206 -1.99 -11.22 3.66
CA SER A 206 -1.08 -12.06 2.87
C SER A 206 -0.75 -13.39 3.58
N PRO A 207 -1.74 -14.24 3.87
CA PRO A 207 -1.50 -15.50 4.56
C PRO A 207 -0.90 -16.60 3.68
N PHE A 208 -0.80 -16.41 2.37
CA PHE A 208 -0.31 -17.42 1.43
C PHE A 208 1.16 -17.22 1.05
N TYR A 209 1.90 -18.32 0.96
CA TYR A 209 3.32 -18.35 0.59
C TYR A 209 3.67 -19.72 0.00
N ALA A 210 4.49 -19.74 -1.06
CA ALA A 210 4.94 -20.98 -1.71
C ALA A 210 3.80 -21.92 -2.15
N GLY A 211 2.65 -21.34 -2.53
CA GLY A 211 1.47 -22.07 -3.00
C GLY A 211 0.59 -22.67 -1.88
N ASP A 212 0.87 -22.39 -0.61
CA ASP A 212 0.08 -22.87 0.53
C ASP A 212 -0.07 -21.78 1.61
N ILE A 213 -0.77 -22.09 2.70
CA ILE A 213 -0.86 -21.22 3.87
C ILE A 213 0.50 -21.12 4.54
N TRP A 214 0.96 -19.89 4.78
CA TRP A 214 2.15 -19.62 5.54
C TRP A 214 1.97 -20.03 7.01
N GLN A 215 2.87 -20.91 7.47
CA GLN A 215 2.85 -21.44 8.82
C GLN A 215 4.21 -21.32 9.48
N VAL A 216 4.20 -21.06 10.79
CA VAL A 216 5.39 -21.13 11.63
C VAL A 216 5.12 -22.11 12.77
N ARG A 217 5.91 -23.19 12.82
CA ARG A 217 5.77 -24.26 13.81
C ARG A 217 4.33 -24.83 13.87
N GLY A 218 3.72 -25.05 12.71
CA GLY A 218 2.38 -25.62 12.57
C GLY A 218 1.23 -24.68 12.94
N ARG A 219 1.49 -23.38 13.13
CA ARG A 219 0.45 -22.37 13.39
C ARG A 219 0.29 -21.47 12.17
N LEU A 220 -0.97 -21.23 11.78
CA LEU A 220 -1.33 -20.34 10.68
C LEU A 220 -0.91 -18.90 11.00
N CYS A 221 -0.22 -18.26 10.07
CA CYS A 221 0.22 -16.87 10.18
C CYS A 221 -0.66 -15.92 9.35
N LYS A 222 -0.51 -14.62 9.56
CA LYS A 222 -1.40 -13.60 8.98
C LYS A 222 -0.83 -12.93 7.74
N SER A 223 0.49 -12.68 7.72
CA SER A 223 1.09 -11.88 6.66
C SER A 223 2.55 -12.22 6.40
N PHE A 224 2.81 -12.85 5.27
CA PHE A 224 4.18 -13.03 4.81
C PHE A 224 4.80 -11.71 4.32
N ARG A 225 4.02 -10.80 3.70
CA ARG A 225 4.49 -9.48 3.27
C ARG A 225 5.08 -8.71 4.45
N THR A 226 4.32 -8.53 5.52
CA THR A 226 4.74 -7.75 6.69
C THR A 226 5.94 -8.40 7.39
N HIS A 227 5.96 -9.74 7.47
CA HIS A 227 7.10 -10.47 8.03
C HIS A 227 8.41 -10.21 7.27
N ARG A 228 8.38 -10.20 5.94
CA ARG A 228 9.57 -9.99 5.09
C ARG A 228 9.92 -8.52 4.88
N ARG A 229 8.93 -7.68 4.54
CA ARG A 229 9.14 -6.27 4.14
C ARG A 229 9.61 -5.40 5.31
N SER A 230 9.18 -5.72 6.54
CA SER A 230 9.45 -4.89 7.73
C SER A 230 10.94 -4.62 7.99
N THR A 231 11.84 -5.55 7.65
CA THR A 231 13.30 -5.39 7.85
C THR A 231 13.96 -4.42 6.88
N TYR A 232 13.32 -4.12 5.75
CA TYR A 232 13.91 -3.33 4.66
C TYR A 232 13.24 -1.96 4.50
N ALA A 233 11.91 -1.91 4.63
CA ALA A 233 11.16 -0.69 4.34
C ALA A 233 10.93 0.16 5.61
N PRO A 234 11.11 1.48 5.54
CA PRO A 234 10.63 2.38 6.59
C PRO A 234 9.09 2.30 6.69
N ALA A 235 8.53 2.67 7.84
CA ALA A 235 7.08 2.74 8.01
C ALA A 235 6.50 4.07 7.53
N ILE A 236 7.30 5.13 7.56
CA ILE A 236 6.95 6.43 7.06
C ILE A 236 8.09 6.96 6.20
N GLU A 237 7.74 7.54 5.06
CA GLU A 237 8.65 8.36 4.27
C GLU A 237 8.17 9.81 4.31
N THR A 238 9.13 10.73 4.30
CA THR A 238 8.85 12.16 4.34
C THR A 238 9.42 12.79 3.08
N HIS A 239 8.61 13.63 2.43
CA HIS A 239 8.97 14.28 1.17
C HIS A 239 8.92 15.81 1.35
N PRO A 240 9.95 16.43 1.96
CA PRO A 240 9.93 17.88 2.27
C PRO A 240 9.77 18.77 1.04
N HIS A 241 10.29 18.34 -0.12
CA HIS A 241 10.21 19.08 -1.37
C HIS A 241 8.82 18.99 -2.03
N GLU A 242 7.98 18.04 -1.60
CA GLU A 242 6.63 17.80 -2.08
C GLU A 242 5.59 18.33 -1.09
N LYS A 243 5.77 19.58 -0.65
CA LYS A 243 4.86 20.22 0.33
C LYS A 243 4.69 19.40 1.61
N LEU A 244 5.79 18.77 2.07
CA LEU A 244 5.81 17.88 3.23
C LEU A 244 4.76 16.77 3.13
N ARG A 245 4.71 16.07 1.99
CA ARG A 245 3.96 14.83 1.87
C ARG A 245 4.55 13.79 2.82
N LEU A 246 3.68 13.22 3.66
CA LEU A 246 3.98 12.13 4.56
C LEU A 246 3.35 10.86 4.01
N GLU A 247 4.15 9.80 3.89
CA GLU A 247 3.75 8.58 3.21
C GLU A 247 3.83 7.39 4.17
N PHE A 248 2.67 6.80 4.50
CA PHE A 248 2.59 5.66 5.41
C PHE A 248 2.42 4.35 4.64
N LYS A 249 3.39 3.44 4.81
CA LYS A 249 3.56 2.20 4.01
C LYS A 249 3.19 0.86 4.69
N PRO A 250 3.03 0.75 6.03
CA PRO A 250 2.78 -0.54 6.70
C PRO A 250 1.47 -1.24 6.37
N PHE A 251 0.49 -0.54 5.80
CA PHE A 251 -0.77 -1.17 5.44
C PHE A 251 -0.59 -2.20 4.30
N GLU A 252 -1.59 -3.04 4.16
CA GLU A 252 -1.65 -4.10 3.17
C GLU A 252 -2.81 -3.87 2.21
N MET A 253 -2.77 -4.50 1.04
CA MET A 253 -3.83 -4.33 0.04
C MET A 253 -5.18 -4.71 0.61
N SER A 254 -6.20 -3.94 0.24
CA SER A 254 -7.59 -4.25 0.52
C SER A 254 -8.41 -4.17 -0.77
N ALA A 255 -9.42 -5.02 -0.85
CA ALA A 255 -10.45 -4.95 -1.87
C ALA A 255 -11.64 -4.07 -1.41
N SER A 256 -11.48 -3.26 -0.35
CA SER A 256 -12.55 -2.40 0.18
C SER A 256 -12.14 -0.93 0.24
N LEU A 257 -12.99 -0.06 -0.32
CA LEU A 257 -12.84 1.40 -0.19
C LEU A 257 -12.92 1.85 1.26
N GLN A 258 -13.78 1.19 2.05
CA GLN A 258 -13.93 1.48 3.47
C GLN A 258 -12.64 1.24 4.26
N ASP A 259 -11.84 0.26 3.86
CA ASP A 259 -10.54 -0.01 4.50
C ASP A 259 -9.53 1.08 4.16
N PHE A 260 -9.48 1.55 2.92
CA PHE A 260 -8.61 2.68 2.55
C PHE A 260 -8.99 3.96 3.32
N GLU A 261 -10.29 4.25 3.44
CA GLU A 261 -10.77 5.36 4.28
C GLU A 261 -10.25 5.23 5.72
N ASN A 262 -10.39 4.04 6.31
CA ASN A 262 -9.92 3.79 7.67
C ASN A 262 -8.40 3.87 7.81
N TYR A 263 -7.64 3.53 6.77
CA TYR A 263 -6.18 3.72 6.76
C TYR A 263 -5.82 5.20 6.86
N PHE A 264 -6.48 6.07 6.08
CA PHE A 264 -6.30 7.52 6.18
C PHE A 264 -6.68 8.04 7.57
N LEU A 265 -7.84 7.63 8.11
CA LEU A 265 -8.32 8.12 9.41
C LEU A 265 -7.40 7.70 10.56
N LEU A 266 -6.88 6.47 10.56
CA LEU A 266 -5.88 6.06 11.56
C LEU A 266 -4.57 6.83 11.41
N PHE A 267 -4.13 7.09 10.18
CA PHE A 267 -2.90 7.85 9.96
C PHE A 267 -3.07 9.31 10.39
N LEU A 268 -4.18 9.96 10.04
CA LEU A 268 -4.54 11.30 10.53
C LEU A 268 -4.59 11.35 12.05
N THR A 269 -5.21 10.36 12.71
CA THR A 269 -5.23 10.25 14.18
C THR A 269 -3.81 10.26 14.75
N LEU A 270 -2.91 9.47 14.16
CA LEU A 270 -1.51 9.41 14.58
C LEU A 270 -0.79 10.75 14.39
N LEU A 271 -1.07 11.47 13.31
CA LEU A 271 -0.47 12.78 13.03
C LEU A 271 -1.02 13.89 13.94
N LEU A 272 -2.30 13.83 14.30
CA LEU A 272 -3.02 14.94 14.92
C LEU A 272 -3.12 14.84 16.44
N ASP A 273 -3.07 13.64 17.04
CA ASP A 273 -3.23 13.50 18.49
C ASP A 273 -1.89 13.57 19.25
N PRO A 274 -1.60 14.65 19.99
CA PRO A 274 -0.41 14.74 20.83
C PRO A 274 -0.44 13.81 22.06
N GLU A 275 -1.61 13.32 22.50
CA GLU A 275 -1.76 12.44 23.66
C GLU A 275 -1.30 11.00 23.39
N LEU A 276 -1.10 10.63 22.11
CA LEU A 276 -0.45 9.36 21.73
C LEU A 276 1.05 9.42 22.01
N THR A 277 1.42 9.07 23.24
CA THR A 277 2.78 9.19 23.79
C THR A 277 3.71 8.01 23.48
N GLY A 278 3.22 6.93 22.86
CA GLY A 278 4.04 5.76 22.54
C GLY A 278 5.20 6.09 21.58
N ARG A 279 6.42 5.64 21.92
CA ARG A 279 7.64 5.82 21.12
C ARG A 279 8.43 4.52 21.06
N ALA A 280 8.94 4.16 19.89
CA ALA A 280 9.74 2.97 19.69
C ALA A 280 10.89 3.21 18.71
N SER A 281 11.98 2.46 18.87
CA SER A 281 13.04 2.44 17.88
C SER A 281 12.61 1.68 16.62
N ASN A 282 13.31 1.90 15.51
CA ASN A 282 13.10 1.12 14.29
C ASN A 282 13.28 -0.40 14.53
N GLN A 283 14.24 -0.80 15.37
CA GLN A 283 14.48 -2.20 15.69
C GLN A 283 13.29 -2.84 16.45
N MET A 284 12.67 -2.10 17.36
CA MET A 284 11.46 -2.54 18.05
C MET A 284 10.29 -2.64 17.07
N ARG A 285 10.11 -1.66 16.18
CA ARG A 285 9.11 -1.73 15.10
C ARG A 285 9.25 -3.02 14.28
N ILE A 286 10.47 -3.35 13.86
CA ILE A 286 10.75 -4.57 13.06
C ILE A 286 10.34 -5.83 13.84
N TYR A 287 10.69 -5.90 15.12
CA TYR A 287 10.32 -7.03 15.98
C TYR A 287 8.81 -7.16 16.14
N ASP A 288 8.13 -6.05 16.43
CA ASP A 288 6.68 -5.99 16.65
C ASP A 288 5.92 -6.32 15.35
N LEU A 289 6.35 -5.79 14.20
CA LEU A 289 5.79 -6.15 12.89
C LEU A 289 5.99 -7.64 12.59
N GLY A 290 7.15 -8.21 12.92
CA GLY A 290 7.39 -9.65 12.80
C GLY A 290 6.48 -10.49 13.71
N ALA A 291 6.11 -9.98 14.89
CA ALA A 291 5.15 -10.63 15.79
C ALA A 291 3.71 -10.51 15.26
N VAL A 292 3.28 -9.31 14.89
CA VAL A 292 1.98 -8.99 14.27
C VAL A 292 1.75 -9.82 13.01
N ALA A 293 2.74 -9.93 12.14
CA ALA A 293 2.66 -10.73 10.92
C ALA A 293 2.30 -12.20 11.19
N ARG A 294 2.74 -12.76 12.32
CA ARG A 294 2.46 -14.14 12.70
C ARG A 294 1.13 -14.26 13.46
N TRP A 295 0.83 -13.33 14.35
CA TRP A 295 -0.21 -13.52 15.37
C TRP A 295 -1.37 -12.51 15.31
N GLY A 296 -1.30 -11.51 14.41
CA GLY A 296 -2.28 -10.43 14.33
C GLY A 296 -2.43 -9.72 15.68
N PHE A 297 -3.67 -9.49 16.10
CA PHE A 297 -4.01 -8.88 17.39
C PHE A 297 -3.60 -9.70 18.62
N TYR A 298 -3.19 -10.96 18.46
CA TYR A 298 -2.68 -11.78 19.57
C TYR A 298 -1.19 -11.58 19.85
N ALA A 299 -0.50 -10.77 19.06
CA ALA A 299 0.85 -10.33 19.41
C ALA A 299 0.81 -9.40 20.63
N GLU A 300 1.84 -9.48 21.47
CA GLU A 300 1.97 -8.75 22.73
C GLU A 300 1.85 -7.22 22.50
N GLU A 301 1.13 -6.53 23.38
CA GLU A 301 0.86 -5.08 23.31
C GLU A 301 0.09 -4.56 22.07
N ILE A 302 -0.21 -5.40 21.07
CA ILE A 302 -0.83 -4.92 19.82
C ILE A 302 -2.28 -4.52 20.01
N ALA A 303 -3.09 -5.35 20.67
CA ALA A 303 -4.50 -5.02 20.92
C ALA A 303 -4.66 -3.75 21.77
N PRO A 304 -3.96 -3.55 22.91
CA PRO A 304 -4.02 -2.30 23.67
C PRO A 304 -3.62 -1.06 22.84
N ARG A 305 -2.57 -1.15 22.01
CA ARG A 305 -2.15 -0.05 21.13
C ARG A 305 -3.20 0.27 20.07
N ALA A 306 -3.84 -0.76 19.50
CA ALA A 306 -4.91 -0.61 18.52
C ALA A 306 -6.16 0.04 19.14
N GLU A 307 -6.54 -0.37 20.35
CA GLU A 307 -7.64 0.21 21.12
C GLU A 307 -7.36 1.68 21.46
N ALA A 308 -6.12 2.01 21.87
CA ALA A 308 -5.71 3.39 22.13
C ALA A 308 -5.83 4.29 20.89
N LEU A 309 -5.43 3.80 19.72
CA LEU A 309 -5.59 4.52 18.45
C LEU A 309 -7.07 4.76 18.11
N LEU A 310 -7.92 3.73 18.21
CA LEU A 310 -9.35 3.87 17.91
C LEU A 310 -10.05 4.81 18.89
N ALA A 311 -9.71 4.74 20.18
CA ALA A 311 -10.23 5.64 21.20
C ALA A 311 -9.79 7.10 20.98
N SER A 312 -8.53 7.30 20.56
CA SER A 312 -7.98 8.60 20.19
C SER A 312 -8.69 9.17 18.96
N ALA A 313 -8.88 8.36 17.91
CA ALA A 313 -9.52 8.76 16.67
C ALA A 313 -10.92 9.37 16.88
N ARG A 314 -11.72 8.75 17.77
CA ARG A 314 -13.05 9.25 18.16
C ARG A 314 -13.05 10.65 18.75
N LYS A 315 -11.94 11.07 19.38
CA LYS A 315 -11.80 12.38 20.01
C LYS A 315 -11.21 13.40 19.06
N VAL A 316 -10.07 13.05 18.43
CA VAL A 316 -9.27 14.02 17.67
C VAL A 316 -9.84 14.30 16.28
N LEU A 317 -10.35 13.30 15.56
CA LEU A 317 -10.78 13.47 14.17
C LEU A 317 -11.90 14.52 13.99
N PRO A 318 -12.96 14.55 14.85
CA PRO A 318 -13.99 15.57 14.74
C PRO A 318 -13.49 17.02 14.90
N GLU A 319 -12.44 17.24 15.71
CA GLU A 319 -11.85 18.58 15.90
C GLU A 319 -11.23 19.13 14.61
N TRP A 320 -10.87 18.23 13.70
CA TRP A 320 -10.27 18.51 12.39
C TRP A 320 -11.26 18.32 11.23
N GLY A 321 -12.56 18.12 11.53
CA GLY A 321 -13.60 17.98 10.52
C GLY A 321 -13.67 16.60 9.85
N PHE A 322 -13.02 15.59 10.40
CA PHE A 322 -13.10 14.21 9.90
C PHE A 322 -14.11 13.38 10.71
N ASP A 323 -14.89 12.54 10.02
CA ASP A 323 -15.84 11.62 10.65
C ASP A 323 -15.13 10.31 11.08
N PRO A 324 -15.13 9.95 12.38
CA PRO A 324 -14.56 8.69 12.85
C PRO A 324 -15.48 7.48 12.66
N ALA A 325 -16.75 7.64 12.28
CA ALA A 325 -17.72 6.53 12.18
C ALA A 325 -17.29 5.35 11.27
N PRO A 326 -16.62 5.58 10.13
CA PRO A 326 -15.95 4.54 9.33
C PRO A 326 -15.12 3.52 10.13
N LEU A 327 -14.44 3.97 11.19
CA LEU A 327 -13.55 3.13 12.01
C LEU A 327 -14.30 2.07 12.81
N SER A 328 -15.63 2.10 12.86
CA SER A 328 -16.45 1.05 13.50
C SER A 328 -16.20 -0.34 12.92
N SER A 329 -15.79 -0.46 11.65
CA SER A 329 -15.39 -1.75 11.07
C SER A 329 -14.07 -2.25 11.66
N PHE A 330 -13.13 -1.36 11.96
CA PHE A 330 -11.86 -1.69 12.60
C PHE A 330 -12.06 -2.01 14.08
N GLU A 331 -12.97 -1.34 14.77
CA GLU A 331 -13.34 -1.71 16.14
C GLU A 331 -13.85 -3.14 16.24
N LYS A 332 -14.66 -3.58 15.26
CA LYS A 332 -15.09 -4.98 15.16
C LYS A 332 -13.88 -5.91 14.95
N ARG A 333 -12.95 -5.55 14.06
CA ARG A 333 -11.70 -6.33 13.85
C ARG A 333 -10.88 -6.48 15.13
N ALA A 334 -10.67 -5.38 15.86
CA ALA A 334 -9.96 -5.39 17.13
C ALA A 334 -10.69 -6.23 18.19
N TYR A 335 -12.00 -6.01 18.35
CA TYR A 335 -12.84 -6.72 19.32
C TYR A 335 -12.83 -8.23 19.10
N PHE A 336 -13.06 -8.68 17.86
CA PHE A 336 -13.04 -10.10 17.51
C PHE A 336 -11.63 -10.65 17.27
N ARG A 337 -10.60 -9.79 17.32
CA ARG A 337 -9.20 -10.12 16.99
C ARG A 337 -9.05 -10.82 15.64
N LYS A 338 -9.88 -10.41 14.67
CA LYS A 338 -9.88 -10.93 13.29
C LYS A 338 -9.25 -9.93 12.34
N THR A 339 -8.33 -10.42 11.54
CA THR A 339 -7.63 -9.70 10.47
C THR A 339 -8.21 -10.07 9.10
N PRO A 340 -7.97 -9.28 8.03
CA PRO A 340 -8.35 -9.69 6.68
C PRO A 340 -7.80 -11.06 6.27
N ALA A 341 -6.61 -11.43 6.75
CA ALA A 341 -6.02 -12.75 6.55
C ALA A 341 -6.87 -13.88 7.11
N ASP A 342 -7.58 -13.67 8.22
CA ASP A 342 -8.54 -14.66 8.74
C ASP A 342 -9.69 -14.89 7.76
N VAL A 343 -10.19 -13.81 7.13
CA VAL A 343 -11.24 -13.89 6.11
C VAL A 343 -10.74 -14.65 4.87
N LEU A 344 -9.50 -14.40 4.44
CA LEU A 344 -8.89 -15.11 3.31
C LEU A 344 -8.66 -16.59 3.61
N LEU A 345 -8.26 -16.93 4.84
CA LEU A 345 -8.09 -18.31 5.29
C LEU A 345 -9.43 -19.05 5.34
N ASP A 346 -10.48 -18.40 5.85
CA ASP A 346 -11.85 -18.96 5.85
C ASP A 346 -12.31 -19.20 4.40
N ALA A 347 -12.17 -18.21 3.51
CA ALA A 347 -12.52 -18.35 2.09
C ALA A 347 -11.72 -19.44 1.36
N TYR A 348 -10.44 -19.61 1.69
CA TYR A 348 -9.59 -20.67 1.12
C TYR A 348 -10.03 -22.05 1.61
N ALA A 349 -10.41 -22.18 2.88
CA ALA A 349 -10.93 -23.42 3.43
C ALA A 349 -12.27 -23.79 2.77
N ASP A 350 -13.18 -22.82 2.61
CA ASP A 350 -14.48 -23.00 1.94
C ASP A 350 -14.33 -23.33 0.44
N ALA A 351 -13.20 -22.94 -0.17
CA ALA A 351 -12.85 -23.21 -1.55
C ALA A 351 -12.06 -24.52 -1.75
N ASP A 352 -12.17 -25.48 -0.83
CA ASP A 352 -11.42 -26.75 -0.85
C ASP A 352 -9.91 -26.56 -1.04
N ARG A 353 -9.35 -25.50 -0.43
CA ARG A 353 -7.94 -25.10 -0.54
C ARG A 353 -7.50 -24.78 -1.96
N GLN A 354 -8.37 -24.14 -2.72
CA GLN A 354 -8.04 -23.58 -4.04
C GLN A 354 -7.88 -22.07 -3.94
N LEU A 355 -6.78 -21.53 -4.49
CA LEU A 355 -6.54 -20.08 -4.49
C LEU A 355 -7.45 -19.33 -5.45
N ALA A 356 -7.83 -19.94 -6.58
CA ALA A 356 -8.58 -19.25 -7.64
C ALA A 356 -9.87 -18.59 -7.12
N PRO A 357 -10.77 -19.26 -6.36
CA PRO A 357 -11.96 -18.60 -5.80
C PRO A 357 -11.64 -17.42 -4.87
N VAL A 358 -10.57 -17.51 -4.08
CA VAL A 358 -10.12 -16.44 -3.18
C VAL A 358 -9.63 -15.23 -4.00
N LEU A 359 -8.80 -15.46 -5.02
CA LEU A 359 -8.29 -14.40 -5.90
C LEU A 359 -9.42 -13.70 -6.66
N ARG A 360 -10.46 -14.44 -7.08
CA ARG A 360 -11.63 -13.85 -7.72
C ARG A 360 -12.32 -12.82 -6.83
N GLN A 361 -12.48 -13.13 -5.54
CA GLN A 361 -13.10 -12.22 -4.58
C GLN A 361 -12.29 -10.94 -4.36
N LEU A 362 -10.97 -11.00 -4.57
CA LEU A 362 -10.04 -9.88 -4.41
C LEU A 362 -9.92 -9.00 -5.66
N ALA A 363 -10.57 -9.35 -6.76
CA ALA A 363 -10.60 -8.55 -7.97
C ALA A 363 -11.64 -7.41 -7.94
N GLU A 364 -12.66 -7.56 -7.10
CA GLU A 364 -13.77 -6.62 -6.98
C GLU A 364 -13.50 -5.62 -5.85
N LEU A 365 -13.33 -4.35 -6.21
CA LEU A 365 -13.24 -3.25 -5.25
C LEU A 365 -14.65 -2.91 -4.73
N ARG A 366 -14.86 -3.07 -3.42
CA ARG A 366 -16.15 -2.96 -2.74
C ARG A 366 -16.30 -1.68 -1.93
#